data_AF-A0A849F007-F1
#
_entry.id   AF-A0A849F007-F1
#
_cell.length_a   1.000
_cell.length_b   1.000
_cell.length_c   1.000
_cell.angle_alpha   90.00
_cell.angle_beta   90.00
_cell.angle_gamma   90.00
#
_symmetry.space_group_name_H-M   'P 1'
#
loop_
_entity.id
_entity.type
_entity.pdbx_description
1 polymer ?
#
loop_
_entity_poly.entity_id
_entity_poly.type
_entity_poly.pdbx_seq_one_letter_code
_entity_poly.pdbx_strand_id
1 'polypeptide(L)'
;MYQQSVATLLMTLAALAFFMVGQGSATQGSPEAMTITYGRSIDDLPLYVGLEQGFWKQEGLDVRLIRLVGEYNIIAAALHGDIDAGQLDPGGTFHAALRNIPIKIVAWLGHAHSGTRCGLHVDQKSGIQKVEDLKGGRVADSGSITAAMIVSETLKMAGLTQDDIRVIKGIKLDDAMKHEAALKSKGVDVIVA
;
A
#
# COMPACT_ATOMS: atom_id res chain seq x y z
N MET A 1 -47.59 11.97 -59.10
CA MET A 1 -46.13 11.90 -58.82
C MET A 1 -45.68 12.80 -57.66
N TYR A 2 -46.33 13.94 -57.38
CA TYR A 2 -45.90 14.85 -56.29
C TYR A 2 -46.19 14.31 -54.87
N GLN A 3 -47.33 13.63 -54.65
CA GLN A 3 -47.71 13.13 -53.33
C GLN A 3 -46.89 11.91 -52.85
N GLN A 4 -46.37 11.10 -53.76
CA GLN A 4 -45.51 9.97 -53.40
C GLN A 4 -44.12 10.44 -52.95
N SER A 5 -43.56 11.49 -53.57
CA SER A 5 -42.25 12.04 -53.19
C SER A 5 -42.24 12.72 -51.82
N VAL A 6 -43.36 13.32 -51.39
CA VAL A 6 -43.49 13.96 -50.07
C VAL A 6 -43.62 12.92 -48.95
N ALA A 7 -44.30 11.79 -49.21
CA ALA A 7 -44.42 10.70 -48.26
C ALA A 7 -43.07 10.00 -48.00
N THR A 8 -42.26 9.79 -49.04
CA THR A 8 -40.92 9.19 -48.92
C THR A 8 -39.95 10.12 -48.18
N LEU A 9 -40.08 11.44 -48.33
CA LEU A 9 -39.26 12.43 -47.63
C LEU A 9 -39.62 12.54 -46.13
N LEU A 10 -40.89 12.40 -45.78
CA LEU A 10 -41.35 12.39 -44.38
C LEU A 10 -40.97 11.10 -43.65
N MET A 11 -40.97 9.96 -44.33
CA MET A 11 -40.51 8.69 -43.76
C MET A 11 -38.99 8.64 -43.52
N THR A 12 -38.18 9.26 -44.38
CA THR A 12 -36.72 9.32 -44.17
C THR A 12 -36.32 10.29 -43.05
N LEU A 13 -37.05 11.39 -42.86
CA LEU A 13 -36.86 12.29 -41.71
C LEU A 13 -37.26 11.64 -40.38
N ALA A 14 -38.32 10.83 -40.36
CA ALA A 14 -38.72 10.08 -39.16
C ALA A 14 -37.71 8.97 -38.80
N ALA A 15 -37.12 8.31 -39.81
CA ALA A 15 -36.08 7.30 -39.61
C ALA A 15 -34.76 7.90 -39.08
N LEU A 16 -34.40 9.12 -39.50
CA LEU A 16 -33.22 9.83 -38.99
C LEU A 16 -33.42 10.31 -37.53
N ALA A 17 -34.63 10.74 -37.18
CA ALA A 17 -34.97 11.13 -35.80
C ALA A 17 -34.95 9.93 -34.84
N PHE A 18 -35.33 8.73 -35.31
CA PHE A 18 -35.25 7.52 -34.50
C PHE A 18 -33.81 7.00 -34.31
N PHE A 19 -32.93 7.25 -35.28
CA PHE A 19 -31.51 6.88 -35.18
C PHE A 19 -30.71 7.81 -34.24
N MET A 20 -31.16 9.05 -34.03
CA MET A 20 -30.56 9.97 -33.05
C MET A 20 -31.03 9.73 -31.60
N VAL A 21 -32.20 9.12 -31.39
CA VAL A 21 -32.71 8.78 -30.05
C VAL A 21 -32.19 7.41 -29.57
N GLY A 22 -31.64 6.59 -30.47
CA GLY A 22 -31.05 5.29 -30.18
C GLY A 22 -29.57 5.32 -29.76
N GLN A 23 -28.91 6.48 -29.74
CA GLN A 23 -27.65 6.61 -29.02
C GLN A 23 -27.98 6.61 -27.53
N GLY A 24 -28.04 5.39 -26.96
CA GLY A 24 -28.10 5.20 -25.54
C GLY A 24 -27.07 6.13 -24.91
N SER A 25 -27.56 7.14 -24.18
CA SER A 25 -26.74 7.78 -23.17
C SER A 25 -26.23 6.61 -22.35
N ALA A 26 -24.94 6.31 -22.45
CA ALA A 26 -24.28 5.53 -21.43
C ALA A 26 -24.62 6.29 -20.15
N THR A 27 -25.53 5.71 -19.37
CA THR A 27 -25.69 6.11 -17.99
C THR A 27 -24.32 5.87 -17.39
N GLN A 28 -23.47 6.91 -17.39
CA GLN A 28 -22.42 7.05 -16.41
C GLN A 28 -23.17 6.98 -15.09
N GLY A 29 -23.24 5.77 -14.53
CA GLY A 29 -23.68 5.59 -13.17
C GLY A 29 -22.89 6.56 -12.30
N SER A 30 -23.49 7.03 -11.22
CA SER A 30 -22.76 7.83 -10.24
C SER A 30 -21.44 7.12 -9.92
N PRO A 31 -20.30 7.85 -9.93
CA PRO A 31 -19.00 7.23 -9.69
C PRO A 31 -19.05 6.33 -8.46
N GLU A 32 -18.50 5.13 -8.57
CA GLU A 32 -18.44 4.21 -7.44
C GLU A 32 -17.43 4.75 -6.42
N ALA A 33 -17.90 5.01 -5.21
CA ALA A 33 -17.07 5.55 -4.15
C ALA A 33 -16.13 4.47 -3.63
N MET A 34 -14.84 4.79 -3.52
CA MET A 34 -13.81 3.87 -3.05
C MET A 34 -12.88 4.56 -2.05
N THR A 35 -12.70 3.99 -0.88
CA THR A 35 -11.77 4.45 0.15
C THR A 35 -10.51 3.58 0.16
N ILE A 36 -9.36 4.20 -0.11
CA ILE A 36 -8.05 3.53 -0.15
C ILE A 36 -7.13 4.12 0.93
N THR A 37 -6.39 3.29 1.65
CA THR A 37 -5.43 3.77 2.66
C THR A 37 -4.07 4.10 2.07
N TYR A 38 -3.36 5.09 2.63
CA TYR A 38 -1.95 5.36 2.33
C TYR A 38 -1.07 5.48 3.60
N GLY A 39 0.23 5.19 3.44
CA GLY A 39 1.21 5.15 4.52
C GLY A 39 2.19 6.33 4.61
N ARG A 40 2.28 7.15 3.54
CA ARG A 40 3.37 8.10 3.24
C ARG A 40 4.67 7.40 2.85
N SER A 41 4.56 6.32 2.08
CA SER A 41 5.69 5.68 1.40
C SER A 41 5.83 6.24 -0.01
N ILE A 42 7.02 6.07 -0.60
CA ILE A 42 7.22 6.22 -2.05
C ILE A 42 6.33 5.27 -2.86
N ASP A 43 5.95 4.13 -2.28
CA ASP A 43 5.06 3.15 -2.91
C ASP A 43 3.62 3.67 -3.06
N ASP A 44 3.23 4.72 -2.31
CA ASP A 44 1.92 5.33 -2.43
C ASP A 44 1.81 6.27 -3.66
N LEU A 45 2.94 6.62 -4.31
CA LEU A 45 2.98 7.60 -5.40
C LEU A 45 1.96 7.33 -6.53
N PRO A 46 1.76 6.09 -7.00
CA PRO A 46 0.76 5.82 -8.04
C PRO A 46 -0.67 6.22 -7.64
N LEU A 47 -1.01 6.14 -6.36
CA LEU A 47 -2.34 6.53 -5.85
C LEU A 47 -2.57 8.04 -6.00
N TYR A 48 -1.56 8.84 -5.64
CA TYR A 48 -1.58 10.30 -5.79
C TYR A 48 -1.62 10.72 -7.26
N VAL A 49 -0.76 10.13 -8.09
CA VAL A 49 -0.75 10.40 -9.54
C VAL A 49 -2.11 10.07 -10.14
N GLY A 50 -2.73 8.95 -9.77
CA GLY A 50 -4.06 8.57 -10.24
C GLY A 50 -5.15 9.60 -9.88
N LEU A 51 -5.06 10.22 -8.70
CA LEU A 51 -5.96 11.31 -8.30
C LEU A 51 -5.71 12.59 -9.11
N GLU A 52 -4.45 13.02 -9.19
CA GLU A 52 -4.06 14.28 -9.84
C GLU A 52 -4.30 14.26 -11.35
N GLN A 53 -4.01 13.13 -12.01
CA GLN A 53 -4.21 12.95 -13.45
C GLN A 53 -5.66 12.55 -13.80
N GLY A 54 -6.50 12.31 -12.78
CA GLY A 54 -7.91 11.98 -12.97
C GLY A 54 -8.17 10.57 -13.52
N PHE A 55 -7.21 9.66 -13.43
CA PHE A 55 -7.37 8.28 -13.92
C PHE A 55 -8.52 7.54 -13.23
N TRP A 56 -8.70 7.74 -11.92
CA TRP A 56 -9.83 7.15 -11.19
C TRP A 56 -11.19 7.60 -11.75
N LYS A 57 -11.33 8.89 -12.05
CA LYS A 57 -12.57 9.44 -12.61
C LYS A 57 -12.84 8.95 -14.03
N GLN A 58 -11.79 8.73 -14.83
CA GLN A 58 -11.91 8.17 -16.18
C GLN A 58 -12.47 6.74 -16.15
N GLU A 59 -12.12 5.98 -15.11
CA GLU A 59 -12.65 4.64 -14.85
C GLU A 59 -13.99 4.65 -14.07
N GLY A 60 -14.58 5.83 -13.83
CA GLY A 60 -15.87 5.93 -13.12
C GLY A 60 -15.79 5.72 -11.61
N LEU A 61 -14.62 5.91 -10.99
CA LEU A 61 -14.38 5.77 -9.56
C LEU A 61 -14.21 7.13 -8.88
N ASP A 62 -14.86 7.30 -7.71
CA ASP A 62 -14.62 8.42 -6.79
C ASP A 62 -13.75 7.94 -5.62
N VAL A 63 -12.43 8.06 -5.82
CA VAL A 63 -11.43 7.58 -4.86
C VAL A 63 -11.14 8.61 -3.78
N ARG A 64 -11.21 8.19 -2.52
CA ARG A 64 -10.77 8.93 -1.34
C ARG A 64 -9.58 8.23 -0.69
N LEU A 65 -8.46 8.94 -0.60
CA LEU A 65 -7.29 8.47 0.15
C LEU A 65 -7.39 8.86 1.63
N ILE A 66 -7.25 7.89 2.53
CA ILE A 66 -7.18 8.12 3.98
C ILE A 66 -5.86 7.63 4.54
N ARG A 67 -5.32 8.34 5.54
CA ARG A 67 -4.10 7.89 6.19
C ARG A 67 -4.45 6.83 7.23
N LEU A 68 -4.03 5.60 6.99
CA LEU A 68 -4.13 4.50 7.94
C LEU A 68 -2.88 3.64 7.84
N VAL A 69 -2.23 3.40 8.98
CA VAL A 69 -0.97 2.65 9.04
C VAL A 69 -1.06 1.56 10.10
N GLY A 70 -0.26 0.51 9.90
CA GLY A 70 -0.22 -0.68 10.76
C GLY A 70 -1.12 -1.78 10.23
N GLU A 71 -0.53 -2.95 10.00
CA GLU A 71 -1.17 -4.13 9.39
C GLU A 71 -2.49 -4.49 10.09
N TYR A 72 -2.49 -4.56 11.43
CA TYR A 72 -3.68 -4.88 12.22
C TYR A 72 -4.81 -3.86 12.05
N ASN A 73 -4.48 -2.56 11.97
CA ASN A 73 -5.47 -1.50 11.81
C ASN A 73 -6.11 -1.56 10.41
N ILE A 74 -5.29 -1.79 9.37
CA ILE A 74 -5.75 -1.88 7.98
C ILE A 74 -6.65 -3.10 7.81
N ILE A 75 -6.24 -4.26 8.33
CA ILE A 75 -7.05 -5.48 8.31
C ILE A 75 -8.39 -5.26 9.04
N ALA A 76 -8.36 -4.65 10.23
CA ALA A 76 -9.59 -4.37 10.99
C ALA A 76 -10.54 -3.44 10.24
N ALA A 77 -10.03 -2.35 9.65
CA ALA A 77 -10.82 -1.42 8.85
C ALA A 77 -11.44 -2.10 7.62
N ALA A 78 -10.69 -2.97 6.93
CA ALA A 78 -11.20 -3.72 5.79
C ALA A 78 -12.32 -4.70 6.20
N LEU A 79 -12.18 -5.38 7.34
CA LEU A 79 -13.19 -6.31 7.86
C LEU A 79 -14.47 -5.60 8.34
N HIS A 80 -14.36 -4.36 8.82
CA HIS A 80 -15.51 -3.53 9.18
C HIS A 80 -16.18 -2.85 7.97
N GLY A 81 -15.54 -2.86 6.80
CA GLY A 81 -16.01 -2.14 5.61
C GLY A 81 -15.76 -0.63 5.65
N ASP A 82 -14.83 -0.17 6.50
CA ASP A 82 -14.43 1.24 6.58
C ASP A 82 -13.54 1.66 5.38
N ILE A 83 -12.91 0.67 4.73
CA ILE A 83 -12.04 0.83 3.56
C ILE A 83 -12.30 -0.27 2.54
N ASP A 84 -12.08 0.05 1.26
CA ASP A 84 -12.21 -0.90 0.15
C ASP A 84 -10.86 -1.53 -0.22
N ALA A 85 -9.77 -0.76 -0.06
CA ALA A 85 -8.42 -1.25 -0.27
C ALA A 85 -7.43 -0.61 0.72
N GLY A 86 -6.38 -1.37 1.05
CA GLY A 86 -5.28 -0.85 1.83
C GLY A 86 -3.98 -1.58 1.52
N GLN A 87 -2.87 -0.95 1.90
CA GLN A 87 -1.55 -1.53 1.68
C GLN A 87 -1.18 -2.45 2.84
N LEU A 88 -0.81 -3.70 2.52
CA LEU A 88 -0.12 -4.58 3.43
C LEU A 88 1.30 -4.81 2.91
N ASP A 89 2.25 -4.93 3.83
CA ASP A 89 3.59 -5.39 3.52
C ASP A 89 3.59 -6.94 3.39
N PRO A 90 4.71 -7.58 2.99
CA PRO A 90 4.76 -9.03 2.86
C PRO A 90 4.33 -9.77 4.14
N GLY A 91 4.76 -9.29 5.32
CA GLY A 91 4.45 -9.92 6.61
C GLY A 91 2.96 -9.88 6.94
N GLY A 92 2.32 -8.71 6.81
CA GLY A 92 0.88 -8.57 7.00
C GLY A 92 0.08 -9.42 6.02
N THR A 93 0.56 -9.53 4.78
CA THR A 93 -0.05 -10.36 3.74
C THR A 93 0.01 -11.85 4.08
N PHE A 94 1.17 -12.36 4.50
CA PHE A 94 1.30 -13.75 4.94
C PHE A 94 0.49 -14.03 6.20
N HIS A 95 0.47 -13.10 7.15
CA HIS A 95 -0.34 -13.22 8.36
C HIS A 95 -1.83 -13.34 8.03
N ALA A 96 -2.34 -12.50 7.15
CA ALA A 96 -3.73 -12.57 6.70
C ALA A 96 -4.04 -13.92 6.03
N ALA A 97 -3.14 -14.42 5.18
CA ALA A 97 -3.28 -15.73 4.54
C ALA A 97 -3.30 -16.88 5.56
N LEU A 98 -2.35 -16.90 6.51
CA LEU A 98 -2.26 -17.93 7.56
C LEU A 98 -3.49 -17.95 8.48
N ARG A 99 -4.13 -16.80 8.67
CA ARG A 99 -5.33 -16.63 9.48
C ARG A 99 -6.63 -16.83 8.66
N ASN A 100 -6.54 -17.16 7.37
CA ASN A 100 -7.67 -17.26 6.46
C ASN A 100 -8.56 -15.99 6.46
N ILE A 101 -7.94 -14.81 6.59
CA ILE A 101 -8.65 -13.54 6.50
C ILE A 101 -9.10 -13.35 5.05
N PRO A 102 -10.37 -13.00 4.79
CA PRO A 102 -10.94 -12.95 3.45
C PRO A 102 -10.52 -11.68 2.67
N ILE A 103 -9.21 -11.46 2.51
CA ILE A 103 -8.65 -10.38 1.68
C ILE A 103 -8.03 -10.95 0.41
N LYS A 104 -7.91 -10.11 -0.63
CA LYS A 104 -7.26 -10.45 -1.89
C LYS A 104 -6.12 -9.47 -2.18
N ILE A 105 -4.99 -10.01 -2.62
CA ILE A 105 -3.87 -9.21 -3.13
C ILE A 105 -4.17 -8.93 -4.61
N VAL A 106 -4.33 -7.66 -4.97
CA VAL A 106 -4.72 -7.25 -6.34
C VAL A 106 -3.61 -6.55 -7.10
N ALA A 107 -2.65 -5.95 -6.39
CA ALA A 107 -1.53 -5.23 -6.98
C ALA A 107 -0.31 -5.24 -6.05
N TRP A 108 0.86 -5.09 -6.66
CA TRP A 108 2.12 -4.83 -5.97
C TRP A 108 2.55 -3.40 -6.29
N LEU A 109 2.67 -2.53 -5.28
CA LEU A 109 2.80 -1.08 -5.50
C LEU A 109 4.24 -0.61 -5.78
N GLY A 110 5.24 -1.43 -5.47
CA GLY A 110 6.64 -1.03 -5.67
C GLY A 110 7.60 -2.20 -5.59
N HIS A 111 8.70 -2.16 -6.33
CA HIS A 111 9.76 -3.17 -6.25
C HIS A 111 11.00 -2.60 -5.58
N ALA A 112 11.71 -3.43 -4.82
CA ALA A 112 13.01 -3.06 -4.29
C ALA A 112 13.94 -2.69 -5.45
N HIS A 113 14.51 -1.48 -5.38
CA HIS A 113 15.57 -1.05 -6.29
C HIS A 113 16.91 -1.60 -5.79
N SER A 114 17.92 -1.73 -6.65
CA SER A 114 19.26 -2.20 -6.25
C SER A 114 19.92 -1.32 -5.16
N GLY A 115 19.49 -0.06 -5.08
CA GLY A 115 19.89 0.90 -4.05
C GLY A 115 19.04 0.85 -2.77
N THR A 116 17.95 0.09 -2.73
CA THR A 116 17.14 -0.08 -1.51
C THR A 116 17.98 -0.81 -0.45
N ARG A 117 17.99 -0.25 0.75
CA ARG A 117 18.67 -0.80 1.92
C ARG A 117 17.61 -0.96 3.00
N CYS A 118 16.84 -2.03 2.90
CA CYS A 118 15.94 -2.46 3.97
C CYS A 118 16.66 -3.56 4.76
N GLY A 119 16.70 -3.46 6.07
CA GLY A 119 17.35 -4.43 6.94
C GLY A 119 17.74 -3.85 8.28
N LEU A 120 18.85 -4.36 8.82
CA LEU A 120 19.41 -3.90 10.09
C LEU A 120 20.41 -2.78 9.79
N HIS A 121 20.16 -1.62 10.39
CA HIS A 121 21.02 -0.45 10.34
C HIS A 121 21.70 -0.26 11.68
N VAL A 122 23.00 0.03 11.63
CA VAL A 122 23.83 0.30 12.81
C VAL A 122 24.58 1.62 12.60
N ASP A 123 25.00 2.26 13.69
CA ASP A 123 25.94 3.37 13.59
C ASP A 123 27.27 2.88 13.02
N GLN A 124 27.89 3.65 12.12
CA GLN A 124 29.16 3.28 11.50
C GLN A 124 30.30 3.08 12.53
N LYS A 125 30.20 3.72 13.70
CA LYS A 125 31.17 3.63 14.80
C LYS A 125 30.74 2.64 15.90
N SER A 126 29.67 1.87 15.70
CA SER A 126 29.15 0.89 16.67
C SER A 126 30.09 -0.29 16.91
N GLY A 127 30.93 -0.62 15.92
CA GLY A 127 31.78 -1.83 15.94
C GLY A 127 31.04 -3.12 15.56
N ILE A 128 29.73 -3.05 15.29
CA ILE A 128 28.92 -4.17 14.80
C ILE A 128 29.22 -4.35 13.32
N GLN A 129 29.79 -5.50 12.93
CA GLN A 129 30.17 -5.79 11.54
C GLN A 129 29.51 -7.06 11.00
N LYS A 130 29.04 -7.93 11.90
CA LYS A 130 28.36 -9.19 11.56
C LYS A 130 27.22 -9.45 12.54
N VAL A 131 26.35 -10.39 12.18
CA VAL A 131 25.13 -10.69 12.94
C VAL A 131 25.44 -11.20 14.35
N GLU A 132 26.54 -11.93 14.54
CA GLU A 132 26.97 -12.43 15.85
C GLU A 132 27.23 -11.30 16.85
N ASP A 133 27.63 -10.12 16.37
CA ASP A 133 27.92 -8.95 17.20
C ASP A 133 26.63 -8.32 17.79
N LEU A 134 25.45 -8.75 17.33
CA LEU A 134 24.16 -8.30 17.86
C LEU A 134 23.90 -8.83 19.28
N LYS A 135 24.62 -9.87 19.72
CA LYS A 135 24.41 -10.49 21.03
C LYS A 135 24.58 -9.47 22.17
N GLY A 136 23.57 -9.39 23.02
CA GLY A 136 23.44 -8.43 24.12
C GLY A 136 22.99 -7.03 23.69
N GLY A 137 22.88 -6.77 22.38
CA GLY A 137 22.53 -5.47 21.81
C GLY A 137 21.05 -5.13 21.91
N ARG A 138 20.76 -3.83 21.82
CA ARG A 138 19.40 -3.27 21.77
C ARG A 138 18.98 -3.07 20.32
N VAL A 139 17.99 -3.85 19.89
CA VAL A 139 17.46 -3.82 18.52
C VAL A 139 16.11 -3.11 18.55
N ALA A 140 16.01 -1.99 17.86
CA ALA A 140 14.78 -1.26 17.72
C ALA A 140 13.98 -1.72 16.50
N ASP A 141 12.68 -1.92 16.66
CA ASP A 141 11.77 -2.25 15.57
C ASP A 141 10.44 -1.49 15.66
N SER A 142 9.67 -1.58 14.56
CA SER A 142 8.35 -0.97 14.44
C SER A 142 7.23 -1.74 15.18
N GLY A 143 7.52 -2.95 15.64
CA GLY A 143 6.54 -3.92 16.12
C GLY A 143 5.71 -4.58 15.02
N SER A 144 6.01 -4.34 13.74
CA SER A 144 5.33 -5.01 12.62
C SER A 144 5.76 -6.46 12.48
N ILE A 145 4.94 -7.28 11.79
CA ILE A 145 5.26 -8.69 11.57
C ILE A 145 6.51 -8.80 10.70
N THR A 146 6.62 -7.95 9.68
CA THR A 146 7.81 -7.89 8.82
C THR A 146 9.08 -7.59 9.60
N ALA A 147 9.05 -6.61 10.50
CA ALA A 147 10.23 -6.27 11.30
C ALA A 147 10.64 -7.42 12.22
N ALA A 148 9.66 -8.08 12.87
CA ALA A 148 9.90 -9.26 13.69
C ALA A 148 10.49 -10.44 12.87
N MET A 149 10.02 -10.65 11.64
CA MET A 149 10.57 -11.66 10.74
C MET A 149 12.02 -11.32 10.35
N ILE A 150 12.31 -10.07 9.96
CA ILE A 150 13.66 -9.64 9.60
C ILE A 150 14.63 -9.91 10.76
N VAL A 151 14.26 -9.53 11.99
CA VAL A 151 15.09 -9.78 13.18
C VAL A 151 15.27 -11.27 13.41
N SER A 152 14.17 -12.03 13.44
CA SER A 152 14.20 -13.48 13.70
C SER A 152 15.06 -14.24 12.68
N GLU A 153 14.86 -14.00 11.39
CA GLU A 153 15.62 -14.68 10.34
C GLU A 153 17.07 -14.24 10.33
N THR A 154 17.35 -12.96 10.58
CA THR A 154 18.73 -12.48 10.71
C THR A 154 19.46 -13.19 11.86
N LEU A 155 18.86 -13.26 13.05
CA LEU A 155 19.47 -13.93 14.21
C LEU A 155 19.73 -15.42 13.94
N LYS A 156 18.77 -16.12 13.31
CA LYS A 156 18.92 -17.55 12.96
C LYS A 156 20.13 -17.82 12.07
N MET A 157 20.45 -16.92 11.14
CA MET A 157 21.62 -17.07 10.26
C MET A 157 22.95 -17.14 11.02
N ALA A 158 23.00 -16.58 12.24
CA ALA A 158 24.17 -16.61 13.12
C ALA A 158 24.02 -17.58 14.31
N GLY A 159 22.97 -18.41 14.33
CA GLY A 159 22.67 -19.29 15.45
C GLY A 159 22.26 -18.56 16.74
N LEU A 160 21.80 -17.31 16.62
CA LEU A 160 21.27 -16.51 17.73
C LEU A 160 19.75 -16.65 17.83
N THR A 161 19.22 -16.26 18.98
CA THR A 161 17.78 -16.24 19.29
C THR A 161 17.35 -14.87 19.80
N GLN A 162 16.04 -14.67 19.94
CA GLN A 162 15.48 -13.45 20.53
C GLN A 162 15.99 -13.20 21.96
N ASP A 163 16.33 -14.27 22.71
CA ASP A 163 16.86 -14.16 24.06
C ASP A 163 18.30 -13.61 24.11
N ASP A 164 19.00 -13.63 22.97
CA ASP A 164 20.33 -13.05 22.84
C ASP A 164 20.30 -11.54 22.63
N ILE A 165 19.14 -10.91 22.44
CA ILE A 165 19.01 -9.46 22.18
C ILE A 165 17.94 -8.80 23.05
N ARG A 166 17.91 -7.47 23.04
CA ARG A 166 16.85 -6.68 23.70
C ARG A 166 16.05 -5.92 22.65
N VAL A 167 14.84 -6.38 22.35
CA VAL A 167 13.96 -5.71 21.38
C VAL A 167 13.27 -4.50 22.01
N ILE A 168 13.39 -3.34 21.36
CA ILE A 168 12.71 -2.09 21.74
C ILE A 168 11.70 -1.76 20.64
N LYS A 169 10.42 -1.96 20.94
CA LYS A 169 9.34 -1.73 19.99
C LYS A 169 8.90 -0.26 19.95
N GLY A 170 8.35 0.15 18.81
CA GLY A 170 7.67 1.43 18.66
C GLY A 170 8.49 2.50 17.96
N ILE A 171 9.67 2.15 17.43
CA ILE A 171 10.37 3.04 16.49
C ILE A 171 9.68 2.93 15.14
N LYS A 172 8.93 3.97 14.77
CA LYS A 172 8.29 4.05 13.46
C LYS A 172 9.34 4.27 12.38
N LEU A 173 9.17 3.60 11.24
CA LEU A 173 10.12 3.63 10.13
C LEU A 173 9.95 4.85 9.21
N ASP A 174 9.15 5.83 9.63
CA ASP A 174 8.72 6.94 8.78
C ASP A 174 9.65 8.16 8.82
N ASP A 175 10.72 8.12 9.63
CA ASP A 175 11.63 9.25 9.80
C ASP A 175 13.10 8.79 9.97
N ALA A 176 13.83 8.80 8.84
CA ALA A 176 15.23 8.38 8.79
C ALA A 176 16.14 9.24 9.70
N MET A 177 15.82 10.53 9.90
CA MET A 177 16.62 11.40 10.78
C MET A 177 16.49 10.98 12.24
N LYS A 178 15.28 10.54 12.65
CA LYS A 178 15.08 9.98 14.00
C LYS A 178 15.85 8.68 14.20
N HIS A 179 15.94 7.82 13.18
CA HIS A 179 16.72 6.59 13.25
C HIS A 179 18.19 6.88 13.45
N GLU A 180 18.74 7.78 12.64
CA GLU A 180 20.14 8.18 12.74
C GLU A 180 20.44 8.79 14.12
N ALA A 181 19.56 9.65 14.64
CA ALA A 181 19.70 10.24 15.96
C ALA A 181 19.65 9.18 17.08
N ALA A 182 18.77 8.17 16.98
CA ALA A 182 18.65 7.10 17.95
C ALA A 182 19.90 6.19 17.98
N LEU A 183 20.49 5.90 16.81
CA LEU A 183 21.75 5.18 16.68
C LEU A 183 22.93 6.01 17.23
N LYS A 184 23.05 7.28 16.84
CA LYS A 184 24.14 8.18 17.28
C LYS A 184 24.12 8.46 18.78
N SER A 185 22.92 8.63 19.36
CA SER A 185 22.75 8.81 20.81
C SER A 185 23.02 7.55 21.61
N LYS A 186 23.20 6.39 20.94
CA LYS A 186 23.27 5.07 21.57
C LYS A 186 22.04 4.81 22.45
N GLY A 187 20.87 5.33 22.10
CA GLY A 187 19.60 4.93 22.70
C GLY A 187 19.24 3.49 22.30
N VAL A 188 19.65 3.10 21.10
CA VAL A 188 19.59 1.75 20.53
C VAL A 188 20.90 1.45 19.81
N ASP A 189 21.22 0.17 19.61
CA ASP A 189 22.45 -0.24 18.92
C ASP A 189 22.18 -0.57 17.46
N VAL A 190 20.98 -1.05 17.16
CA VAL A 190 20.51 -1.48 15.84
C VAL A 190 19.08 -0.98 15.62
N ILE A 191 18.75 -0.61 14.39
CA ILE A 191 17.38 -0.30 13.95
C ILE A 191 17.03 -1.17 12.76
N VAL A 192 15.83 -1.76 12.78
CA VAL A 192 15.24 -2.40 11.60
C VAL A 192 14.54 -1.31 10.80
N ALA A 193 14.94 -1.04 9.55
CA ALA A 193 14.32 -0.04 8.69
C ALA A 193 14.43 -0.43 7.21
#